data_AF-A0A3B3BY05-F1
#
_entry.id   AF-A0A3B3BY05-F1
#
_cell.length_a   1.000
_cell.length_b   1.000
_cell.length_c   1.000
_cell.angle_alpha   90.00
_cell.angle_beta   90.00
_cell.angle_gamma   90.00
#
_symmetry.space_group_name_H-M   'P 1'
#
loop_
_entity.id
_entity.type
_entity.pdbx_description
1 polymer ?
#
loop_
_entity_poly.entity_id
_entity_poly.type
_entity_poly.pdbx_seq_one_letter_code
_entity_poly.pdbx_strand_id
1 'polypeptide(L)'
;MVPTTCKGGAETKAFFQIEDKGGAQVDEERLQEFDVQKWADGSKYEGHFVNGLKHGKGKYMWGNGEYYEGLFYKDYRHGSGQYCWPTGHKFTGKFYLNRREGYAVQVFPDGATFQGLYHTDQRFGPGVLTYPDGQQDVGLWLGKQLFGPGVLTYPDGQQDVGLWLGKQLFRFCTSVGSVFSLSDFPEHAAYMDPAIINAGYHTKVCLDQYSKIISSVFFQLGFCQKISFLRK
;
A
#
# COMPACT_ATOMS: atom_id res chain seq x y z
N MET A 1 -38.52 7.85 -6.13
CA MET A 1 -37.28 7.85 -5.32
C MET A 1 -36.61 9.19 -5.55
N VAL A 2 -36.60 10.02 -4.52
CA VAL A 2 -36.13 11.42 -4.54
C VAL A 2 -34.64 11.43 -4.21
N PRO A 3 -33.78 12.14 -4.95
CA PRO A 3 -32.38 12.31 -4.59
C PRO A 3 -32.26 13.32 -3.45
N THR A 4 -31.78 12.86 -2.29
CA THR A 4 -31.57 13.70 -1.11
C THR A 4 -30.32 14.54 -1.28
N THR A 5 -30.53 15.84 -1.44
CA THR A 5 -29.52 16.90 -1.44
C THR A 5 -29.07 17.20 0.00
N CYS A 6 -27.78 17.41 0.22
CA CYS A 6 -27.27 17.96 1.48
C CYS A 6 -27.48 19.49 1.45
N LYS A 7 -28.47 19.98 2.20
CA LYS A 7 -28.72 21.42 2.40
C LYS A 7 -27.89 21.96 3.57
N GLY A 8 -27.39 23.18 3.39
CA GLY A 8 -26.69 23.95 4.40
C GLY A 8 -27.60 24.46 5.52
N GLY A 9 -27.00 24.59 6.71
CA GLY A 9 -27.50 25.36 7.84
C GLY A 9 -26.82 26.71 7.87
N ALA A 10 -27.61 27.76 8.04
CA ALA A 10 -27.15 29.12 8.29
C ALA A 10 -27.29 29.42 9.79
N GLU A 11 -26.26 29.99 10.41
CA GLU A 11 -26.38 30.69 11.69
C GLU A 11 -25.55 31.99 11.69
N THR A 12 -25.99 32.90 12.54
CA THR A 12 -25.95 34.36 12.46
C THR A 12 -24.65 35.05 12.91
N LYS A 13 -24.46 36.26 12.38
CA LYS A 13 -23.37 37.23 12.59
C LYS A 13 -23.10 37.59 14.08
N ALA A 14 -21.83 37.82 14.39
CA ALA A 14 -21.41 38.78 15.41
C ALA A 14 -20.38 39.74 14.79
N PHE A 15 -20.69 41.04 14.85
CA PHE A 15 -19.84 42.17 14.48
C PHE A 15 -18.91 42.50 15.66
N PHE A 16 -17.61 42.62 15.42
CA PHE A 16 -16.71 43.45 16.22
C PHE A 16 -15.72 44.14 15.28
N GLN A 17 -15.73 45.48 15.29
CA GLN A 17 -14.72 46.31 14.65
C GLN A 17 -13.51 46.42 15.57
N ILE A 18 -12.31 46.20 15.03
CA ILE A 18 -11.06 46.73 15.56
C ILE A 18 -10.29 47.27 14.35
N GLU A 19 -10.14 48.59 14.27
CA GLU A 19 -9.12 49.21 13.41
C GLU A 19 -7.78 49.10 14.12
N ASP A 20 -6.78 48.50 13.48
CA ASP A 20 -5.40 48.80 13.83
C ASP A 20 -4.46 48.73 12.63
N LYS A 21 -3.48 49.62 12.68
CA LYS A 21 -2.68 50.17 11.59
C LYS A 21 -1.58 49.22 11.11
N GLY A 22 -1.32 49.27 9.80
CA GLY A 22 0.05 49.27 9.24
C GLY A 22 0.89 48.01 9.43
N GLY A 23 0.83 47.11 8.45
CA GLY A 23 1.82 46.06 8.24
C GLY A 23 1.53 45.37 6.92
N ALA A 24 2.25 45.74 5.87
CA ALA A 24 2.17 45.07 4.58
C ALA A 24 2.67 43.62 4.74
N GLN A 25 1.74 42.68 4.86
CA GLN A 25 1.96 41.32 4.41
C GLN A 25 1.15 41.17 3.14
N VAL A 26 1.84 41.26 2.00
CA VAL A 26 1.33 40.65 0.78
C VAL A 26 1.44 39.16 1.04
N ASP A 27 0.41 38.63 1.67
CA ASP A 27 0.18 37.20 1.72
C ASP A 27 -0.01 36.81 0.28
N GLU A 28 1.07 36.30 -0.33
CA GLU A 28 1.05 35.66 -1.63
C GLU A 28 0.29 34.33 -1.44
N GLU A 29 -1.00 34.45 -1.11
CA GLU A 29 -2.00 33.41 -1.25
C GLU A 29 -2.03 33.16 -2.76
N ARG A 30 -1.07 32.36 -3.23
CA ARG A 30 -0.95 31.92 -4.62
C ARG A 30 -2.31 31.38 -4.98
N LEU A 31 -3.06 32.20 -5.73
CA LEU A 31 -4.40 31.91 -6.15
C LEU A 31 -4.34 30.55 -6.83
N GLN A 32 -4.88 29.54 -6.15
CA GLN A 32 -4.99 28.19 -6.68
C GLN A 32 -6.12 28.23 -7.69
N GLU A 33 -5.79 28.65 -8.91
CA GLU A 33 -6.73 28.78 -10.00
C GLU A 33 -7.26 27.41 -10.36
N PHE A 34 -8.57 27.21 -10.24
CA PHE A 34 -9.22 26.00 -10.70
C PHE A 34 -9.53 26.16 -12.18
N ASP A 35 -9.00 25.28 -13.02
CA ASP A 35 -9.20 25.34 -14.47
C ASP A 35 -9.25 23.95 -15.10
N VAL A 36 -9.63 23.92 -16.38
CA VAL A 36 -9.74 22.73 -17.20
C VAL A 36 -8.79 22.84 -18.39
N GLN A 37 -7.76 22.00 -18.41
CA GLN A 37 -6.83 21.87 -19.53
C GLN A 37 -7.18 20.65 -20.38
N LYS A 38 -7.26 20.83 -21.70
CA LYS A 38 -7.53 19.75 -22.67
C LYS A 38 -6.38 19.67 -23.67
N TRP A 39 -6.04 18.46 -24.08
CA TRP A 39 -4.99 18.18 -25.08
C TRP A 39 -5.58 17.52 -26.32
N ALA A 40 -4.85 17.63 -27.44
CA ALA A 40 -5.27 17.08 -28.73
C ALA A 40 -5.32 15.54 -28.76
N ASP A 41 -4.60 14.87 -27.85
CA ASP A 41 -4.62 13.42 -27.65
C ASP A 41 -5.89 12.92 -26.93
N GLY A 42 -6.82 13.83 -26.59
CA GLY A 42 -8.04 13.53 -25.84
C GLY A 42 -7.85 13.53 -24.32
N SER A 43 -6.63 13.77 -23.82
CA SER A 43 -6.40 13.92 -22.38
C SER A 43 -7.07 15.18 -21.84
N LYS A 44 -7.47 15.15 -20.57
CA LYS A 44 -8.11 16.26 -19.85
C LYS A 44 -7.61 16.32 -18.42
N TYR A 45 -7.29 17.51 -17.94
CA TYR A 45 -7.07 17.80 -16.53
C TYR A 45 -8.12 18.78 -16.04
N GLU A 46 -8.58 18.57 -14.82
CA GLU A 46 -9.53 19.43 -14.12
C GLU A 46 -9.08 19.53 -12.67
N GLY A 47 -8.70 20.72 -12.22
CA GLY A 47 -8.17 20.91 -10.88
C GLY A 47 -7.44 22.23 -10.71
N HIS A 48 -6.71 22.35 -9.61
CA HIS A 48 -6.00 23.58 -9.31
C HIS A 48 -4.65 23.68 -10.03
N PHE A 49 -4.24 24.92 -10.29
CA PHE A 49 -2.96 25.31 -10.86
C PHE A 49 -2.26 26.32 -9.94
N VAL A 50 -0.93 26.24 -9.93
CA VAL A 50 -0.05 27.24 -9.31
C VAL A 50 1.08 27.51 -10.29
N ASN A 51 1.24 28.78 -10.71
CA ASN A 51 2.22 29.21 -11.72
C ASN A 51 2.14 28.38 -13.02
N GLY A 52 0.93 28.07 -13.48
CA GLY A 52 0.69 27.29 -14.70
C GLY A 52 0.96 25.78 -14.57
N LEU A 53 1.32 25.28 -13.38
CA LEU A 53 1.57 23.86 -13.11
C LEU A 53 0.43 23.27 -12.28
N LYS A 54 0.04 22.01 -12.54
CA LYS A 54 -0.98 21.32 -11.75
C LYS A 54 -0.53 21.22 -10.30
N HIS A 55 -1.41 21.58 -9.38
CA HIS A 55 -1.11 21.63 -7.95
C HIS A 55 -2.38 21.35 -7.14
N GLY A 56 -2.24 20.82 -5.92
CA GLY A 56 -3.39 20.57 -5.06
C GLY A 56 -4.29 19.46 -5.60
N LYS A 57 -5.60 19.55 -5.38
CA LYS A 57 -6.55 18.52 -5.83
C LYS A 57 -6.81 18.66 -7.33
N GLY A 58 -6.84 17.53 -8.02
CA GLY A 58 -7.23 17.49 -9.42
C GLY A 58 -7.55 16.09 -9.91
N LYS A 59 -8.08 16.04 -11.12
CA LYS A 59 -8.38 14.83 -11.87
C LYS A 59 -7.75 14.94 -13.24
N TYR A 60 -6.93 13.95 -13.59
CA TYR A 60 -6.34 13.79 -14.91
C TYR A 60 -6.96 12.56 -15.57
N MET A 61 -7.51 12.71 -16.76
CA MET A 61 -8.01 11.64 -17.60
C MET A 61 -7.14 11.55 -18.84
N TRP A 62 -6.65 10.36 -19.17
CA TRP A 62 -5.92 10.10 -20.40
C TRP A 62 -6.90 9.80 -21.53
N GLY A 63 -6.48 10.06 -22.78
CA GLY A 63 -7.29 9.75 -23.97
C GLY A 63 -7.66 8.27 -24.12
N ASN A 64 -6.92 7.36 -23.47
CA ASN A 64 -7.22 5.92 -23.44
C ASN A 64 -8.26 5.51 -22.37
N GLY A 65 -8.82 6.45 -21.61
CA GLY A 65 -9.82 6.22 -20.58
C GLY A 65 -9.27 5.92 -19.19
N GLU A 66 -7.94 5.82 -19.02
CA GLU A 66 -7.33 5.82 -17.69
C GLU A 66 -7.60 7.15 -16.98
N TYR A 67 -7.64 7.15 -15.64
CA TYR A 67 -7.66 8.39 -14.89
C TYR A 67 -6.97 8.30 -13.54
N TYR A 68 -6.50 9.46 -13.09
CA TYR A 68 -5.98 9.69 -11.76
C TYR A 68 -6.80 10.80 -11.12
N GLU A 69 -7.20 10.59 -9.87
CA GLU A 69 -7.90 11.56 -9.06
C GLU A 69 -7.21 11.66 -7.71
N GLY A 70 -6.71 12.83 -7.36
CA GLY A 70 -5.92 12.99 -6.15
C GLY A 70 -5.13 14.29 -6.10
N LEU A 71 -4.06 14.26 -5.32
CA LEU A 71 -3.19 15.40 -5.12
C LEU A 71 -2.10 15.49 -6.20
N PHE A 72 -1.75 16.73 -6.55
CA PHE A 72 -0.71 17.11 -7.50
C PHE A 72 0.27 18.09 -6.85
N TYR A 73 1.53 18.01 -7.25
CA TYR A 73 2.57 18.96 -6.89
C TYR A 73 3.46 19.20 -8.10
N LYS A 74 3.37 20.41 -8.68
CA LYS A 74 4.17 20.83 -9.85
C LYS A 74 4.08 19.82 -11.01
N ASP A 75 2.85 19.53 -11.47
CA ASP A 75 2.52 18.52 -12.49
C ASP A 75 2.72 17.04 -12.12
N TYR A 76 3.38 16.73 -11.01
CA TYR A 76 3.51 15.36 -10.55
C TYR A 76 2.31 14.94 -9.70
N ARG A 77 1.83 13.71 -9.87
CA ARG A 77 0.99 13.03 -8.89
C ARG A 77 1.77 12.92 -7.59
N HIS A 78 1.22 13.44 -6.49
CA HIS A 78 1.93 13.55 -5.22
C HIS A 78 0.93 13.53 -4.06
N GLY A 79 1.24 12.85 -2.96
CA GLY A 79 0.31 12.68 -1.84
C GLY A 79 -0.72 11.59 -2.12
N SER A 80 -1.89 11.66 -1.47
CA SER A 80 -2.94 10.66 -1.64
C SER A 80 -3.64 10.80 -2.99
N GLY A 81 -3.91 9.67 -3.63
CA GLY A 81 -4.66 9.62 -4.88
C GLY A 81 -5.13 8.23 -5.25
N GLN A 82 -5.95 8.19 -6.29
CA GLN A 82 -6.52 7.00 -6.87
C GLN A 82 -6.23 6.98 -8.36
N TYR A 83 -5.66 5.89 -8.85
CA TYR A 83 -5.45 5.60 -10.25
C TYR A 83 -6.36 4.45 -10.67
N CYS A 84 -7.08 4.63 -11.78
CA CYS A 84 -8.01 3.66 -12.30
C CYS A 84 -7.71 3.41 -13.77
N TRP A 85 -7.70 2.13 -14.15
CA TRP A 85 -7.55 1.68 -15.52
C TRP A 85 -8.91 1.20 -16.06
N PRO A 86 -9.17 1.34 -17.38
CA PRO A 86 -10.38 0.81 -18.00
C PRO A 86 -10.56 -0.71 -17.83
N THR A 87 -9.47 -1.43 -17.60
CA THR A 87 -9.44 -2.88 -17.35
C THR A 87 -10.03 -3.29 -16.00
N GLY A 88 -10.42 -2.34 -15.14
CA GLY A 88 -10.88 -2.59 -13.78
C GLY A 88 -9.75 -2.65 -12.74
N HIS A 89 -8.48 -2.63 -13.17
CA HIS A 89 -7.34 -2.43 -12.27
C HIS A 89 -7.49 -1.07 -11.58
N LYS A 90 -7.20 -1.03 -10.29
CA LYS A 90 -7.30 0.17 -9.45
C LYS A 90 -6.18 0.22 -8.44
N PHE A 91 -5.64 1.40 -8.19
CA PHE A 91 -4.67 1.67 -7.15
C PHE A 91 -5.12 2.87 -6.33
N THR A 92 -5.24 2.73 -5.02
CA THR A 92 -5.57 3.82 -4.10
C THR A 92 -4.50 3.88 -3.02
N GLY A 93 -3.75 4.97 -2.97
CA GLY A 93 -2.61 5.07 -2.08
C GLY A 93 -1.86 6.38 -2.19
N LYS A 94 -0.64 6.39 -1.66
CA LYS A 94 0.24 7.55 -1.74
C LYS A 94 1.12 7.51 -2.99
N PHE A 95 1.39 8.69 -3.50
CA PHE A 95 2.28 8.95 -4.62
C PHE A 95 3.37 9.93 -4.18
N TYR A 96 4.58 9.75 -4.69
CA TYR A 96 5.67 10.69 -4.55
C TYR A 96 6.29 10.93 -5.92
N LEU A 97 6.10 12.13 -6.46
CA LEU A 97 6.65 12.54 -7.77
C LEU A 97 6.36 11.52 -8.88
N ASN A 98 5.07 11.23 -9.10
CA ASN A 98 4.56 10.24 -10.08
C ASN A 98 4.80 8.76 -9.76
N ARG A 99 5.54 8.42 -8.69
CA ARG A 99 5.76 7.02 -8.27
C ARG A 99 4.83 6.64 -7.13
N ARG A 100 4.41 5.38 -7.07
CA ARG A 100 3.69 4.82 -5.92
C ARG A 100 4.65 4.66 -4.75
N GLU A 101 4.24 5.14 -3.58
CA GLU A 101 5.08 5.20 -2.37
C GLU A 101 4.21 5.01 -1.12
N GLY A 102 4.71 4.36 -0.08
CA GLY A 102 3.98 4.15 1.17
C GLY A 102 2.80 3.17 1.04
N TYR A 103 1.88 3.22 2.01
CA TYR A 103 0.74 2.30 2.05
C TYR A 103 -0.26 2.54 0.91
N ALA A 104 -0.75 1.45 0.32
CA ALA A 104 -1.77 1.48 -0.70
C ALA A 104 -2.62 0.21 -0.74
N VAL A 105 -3.78 0.33 -1.40
CA VAL A 105 -4.68 -0.76 -1.77
C VAL A 105 -4.72 -0.84 -3.30
N GLN A 106 -4.40 -2.00 -3.85
CA GLN A 106 -4.44 -2.28 -5.28
C GLN A 106 -5.46 -3.40 -5.55
N VAL A 107 -6.45 -3.12 -6.41
CA VAL A 107 -7.46 -4.10 -6.85
C VAL A 107 -7.11 -4.53 -8.27
N PHE A 108 -6.88 -5.81 -8.49
CA PHE A 108 -6.50 -6.37 -9.79
C PHE A 108 -7.74 -6.72 -10.63
N PRO A 109 -7.59 -6.83 -11.97
CA PRO A 109 -8.72 -7.18 -12.86
C PRO A 109 -9.39 -8.52 -12.55
N ASP A 110 -8.65 -9.47 -11.98
CA ASP A 110 -9.15 -10.79 -11.56
C ASP A 110 -9.95 -10.73 -10.24
N GLY A 111 -10.04 -9.56 -9.59
CA GLY A 111 -10.69 -9.36 -8.30
C GLY A 111 -9.76 -9.55 -7.11
N ALA A 112 -8.51 -9.96 -7.31
CA ALA A 112 -7.54 -10.02 -6.21
C ALA A 112 -7.29 -8.60 -5.66
N THR A 113 -6.92 -8.50 -4.38
CA THR A 113 -6.60 -7.23 -3.74
C THR A 113 -5.28 -7.33 -2.99
N PHE A 114 -4.38 -6.38 -3.22
CA PHE A 114 -3.16 -6.23 -2.45
C PHE A 114 -3.27 -5.02 -1.53
N GLN A 115 -2.91 -5.19 -0.27
CA GLN A 115 -2.84 -4.13 0.74
C GLN A 115 -1.46 -4.18 1.38
N GLY A 116 -0.68 -3.12 1.26
CA GLY A 116 0.69 -3.12 1.78
C GLY A 116 1.47 -1.87 1.39
N LEU A 117 2.77 -1.89 1.68
CA LEU A 117 3.64 -0.76 1.34
C LEU A 117 4.16 -0.88 -0.09
N TYR A 118 4.39 0.28 -0.69
CA TYR A 118 5.07 0.46 -1.96
C TYR A 118 6.30 1.32 -1.77
N HIS A 119 7.35 1.02 -2.52
CA HIS A 119 8.52 1.86 -2.64
C HIS A 119 8.93 1.90 -4.12
N THR A 120 9.05 3.09 -4.70
CA THR A 120 9.45 3.26 -6.11
C THR A 120 8.66 2.33 -7.05
N ASP A 121 7.33 2.41 -7.00
CA ASP A 121 6.41 1.61 -7.83
C ASP A 121 6.38 0.09 -7.59
N GLN A 122 7.10 -0.42 -6.61
CA GLN A 122 7.15 -1.84 -6.28
C GLN A 122 6.54 -2.10 -4.92
N ARG A 123 5.86 -3.25 -4.74
CA ARG A 123 5.44 -3.70 -3.41
C ARG A 123 6.70 -3.92 -2.56
N PHE A 124 6.67 -3.49 -1.31
CA PHE A 124 7.82 -3.52 -0.43
C PHE A 124 7.38 -3.82 1.00
N GLY A 125 8.14 -4.62 1.74
CA GLY A 125 7.87 -4.87 3.16
C GLY A 125 6.53 -5.56 3.43
N PRO A 126 5.90 -5.34 4.59
CA PRO A 126 4.68 -6.05 4.96
C PRO A 126 3.51 -5.78 4.00
N GLY A 127 2.77 -6.84 3.68
CA GLY A 127 1.56 -6.74 2.88
C GLY A 127 0.75 -8.04 2.83
N VAL A 128 -0.49 -7.91 2.38
CA VAL A 128 -1.48 -8.98 2.23
C VAL A 128 -1.97 -8.99 0.79
N LEU A 129 -1.89 -10.14 0.12
CA LEU A 129 -2.57 -10.39 -1.15
C LEU A 129 -3.75 -11.31 -0.89
N THR A 130 -4.96 -10.79 -1.08
CA THR A 130 -6.22 -11.54 -0.96
C THR A 130 -6.73 -11.91 -2.34
N TYR A 131 -6.99 -13.19 -2.55
CA TYR A 131 -7.54 -13.75 -3.78
C TYR A 131 -9.08 -13.75 -3.77
N PRO A 132 -9.73 -13.85 -4.94
CA PRO A 132 -11.20 -13.85 -5.03
C PRO A 132 -11.89 -14.99 -4.27
N ASP A 133 -11.19 -16.12 -4.09
CA ASP A 133 -11.66 -17.27 -3.33
C ASP A 133 -11.55 -17.08 -1.81
N GLY A 134 -10.95 -15.98 -1.35
CA GLY A 134 -10.72 -15.68 0.06
C GLY A 134 -9.37 -16.16 0.59
N GLN A 135 -8.56 -16.89 -0.20
CA GLN A 135 -7.19 -17.22 0.18
C GLN A 135 -6.38 -15.93 0.37
N GLN A 136 -5.46 -15.90 1.34
CA GLN A 136 -4.58 -14.76 1.57
C GLN A 136 -3.13 -15.18 1.73
N ASP A 137 -2.24 -14.47 1.04
CA ASP A 137 -0.80 -14.54 1.24
C ASP A 137 -0.35 -13.32 2.04
N VAL A 138 0.07 -13.55 3.29
CA VAL A 138 0.51 -12.53 4.24
C VAL A 138 2.00 -12.67 4.46
N GLY A 139 2.79 -11.61 4.23
CA GLY A 139 4.23 -11.69 4.43
C GLY A 139 4.98 -10.42 4.05
N LEU A 140 6.30 -10.57 3.85
CA LEU A 140 7.16 -9.51 3.35
C LEU A 140 7.26 -9.61 1.83
N TRP A 141 7.05 -8.48 1.16
CA TRP A 141 7.01 -8.36 -0.29
C TRP A 141 8.23 -7.62 -0.81
N LEU A 142 8.79 -8.13 -1.90
CA LEU A 142 9.76 -7.41 -2.72
C LEU A 142 9.31 -7.53 -4.18
N GLY A 143 8.74 -6.46 -4.72
CA GLY A 143 8.17 -6.42 -6.05
C GLY A 143 6.96 -7.36 -6.21
N LYS A 144 7.18 -8.56 -6.75
CA LYS A 144 6.12 -9.57 -6.93
C LYS A 144 6.33 -10.84 -6.12
N GLN A 145 7.40 -10.91 -5.33
CA GLN A 145 7.79 -12.10 -4.59
C GLN A 145 7.53 -11.88 -3.10
N LEU A 146 7.05 -12.93 -2.44
CA LEU A 146 7.06 -13.03 -0.98
C LEU A 146 8.39 -13.62 -0.53
N PHE A 147 8.86 -13.20 0.63
CA PHE A 147 10.05 -13.75 1.26
C PHE A 147 9.94 -13.72 2.79
N GLY A 148 10.74 -14.56 3.46
CA GLY A 148 10.87 -14.54 4.91
C GLY A 148 9.60 -15.02 5.62
N PRO A 149 9.38 -14.68 6.90
CA PRO A 149 8.25 -15.19 7.67
C PRO A 149 6.91 -14.69 7.12
N GLY A 150 5.89 -15.55 7.16
CA GLY A 150 4.54 -15.17 6.80
C GLY A 150 3.50 -16.24 7.06
N VAL A 151 2.28 -15.96 6.61
CA VAL A 151 1.08 -16.76 6.84
C VAL A 151 0.35 -16.96 5.51
N LEU A 152 -0.05 -18.20 5.25
CA LEU A 152 -1.04 -18.55 4.23
C LEU A 152 -2.37 -18.77 4.93
N THR A 153 -3.36 -17.94 4.63
CA THR A 153 -4.74 -18.10 5.13
C THR A 153 -5.59 -18.73 4.03
N TYR A 154 -6.29 -19.82 4.36
CA TYR A 154 -7.22 -20.50 3.47
C TYR A 154 -8.61 -19.86 3.51
N PRO A 155 -9.47 -20.11 2.50
CA PRO A 155 -10.84 -19.59 2.46
C PRO A 155 -11.71 -19.95 3.69
N ASP A 156 -11.42 -21.08 4.33
CA ASP A 156 -12.11 -21.53 5.55
C ASP A 156 -11.57 -20.88 6.84
N GLY A 157 -10.58 -19.99 6.71
CA GLY A 157 -9.93 -19.31 7.82
C GLY A 157 -8.79 -20.09 8.48
N GLN A 158 -8.50 -21.32 8.04
CA GLN A 158 -7.30 -22.04 8.51
C GLN A 158 -6.04 -21.29 8.09
N GLN A 159 -4.99 -21.40 8.89
CA GLN A 159 -3.74 -20.68 8.68
C GLN A 159 -2.53 -21.60 8.82
N ASP A 160 -1.66 -21.54 7.82
CA ASP A 160 -0.32 -22.13 7.88
C ASP A 160 0.71 -21.01 8.07
N VAL A 161 1.64 -21.21 9.02
CA VAL A 161 2.74 -20.27 9.31
C VAL A 161 4.05 -20.89 8.87
N GLY A 162 4.89 -20.09 8.20
CA GLY A 162 6.12 -20.59 7.63
C GLY A 162 7.06 -19.51 7.12
N LEU A 163 8.02 -19.94 6.29
CA LEU A 163 8.90 -19.07 5.52
C LEU A 163 8.48 -19.08 4.05
N TRP A 164 8.14 -17.92 3.52
CA TRP A 164 7.93 -17.70 2.09
C TRP A 164 9.25 -17.75 1.33
N LEU A 165 9.27 -18.54 0.26
CA LEU A 165 10.23 -18.43 -0.83
C LEU A 165 9.44 -18.27 -2.14
N GLY A 166 9.27 -17.03 -2.59
CA GLY A 166 8.52 -16.70 -3.80
C GLY A 166 7.02 -16.92 -3.62
N LYS A 167 6.49 -18.03 -4.16
CA LYS A 167 5.07 -18.41 -4.07
C LYS A 167 4.84 -19.63 -3.17
N GLN A 168 5.90 -20.17 -2.57
CA GLN A 168 5.83 -21.37 -1.75
C GLN A 168 6.02 -21.00 -0.28
N LEU A 169 5.17 -21.53 0.59
CA LEU A 169 5.30 -21.40 2.04
C LEU A 169 5.89 -22.70 2.62
N PHE A 170 7.09 -22.61 3.17
CA PHE A 170 7.73 -23.67 3.94
C PHE A 170 7.20 -23.65 5.37
N ARG A 171 6.27 -24.56 5.66
CA ARG A 171 5.53 -24.63 6.92
C ARG A 171 6.44 -25.04 8.08
N PHE A 172 6.30 -24.39 9.24
CA PHE A 172 7.09 -24.75 10.43
C PHE A 172 6.64 -26.05 11.11
N CYS A 173 5.41 -26.50 10.86
CA CYS A 173 4.84 -27.71 11.45
C CYS A 173 4.80 -28.89 10.47
N THR A 174 5.86 -29.09 9.69
CA THR A 174 6.08 -30.38 9.01
C THR A 174 7.07 -31.20 9.83
N SER A 175 6.72 -32.45 10.15
CA SER A 175 7.73 -33.44 10.54
C SER A 175 8.60 -33.66 9.32
N VAL A 176 9.69 -32.90 9.19
CA VAL A 176 10.64 -33.07 8.10
C VAL A 176 11.51 -34.27 8.44
N GLY A 177 11.32 -35.38 7.72
CA GLY A 177 12.18 -36.58 7.86
C GLY A 177 13.62 -36.35 7.39
N SER A 178 13.94 -35.17 6.86
CA SER A 178 15.25 -34.76 6.35
C SER A 178 15.56 -33.30 6.70
N VAL A 179 16.84 -32.95 6.68
CA VAL A 179 17.33 -31.61 6.99
C VAL A 179 17.06 -30.69 5.78
N PHE A 180 16.51 -29.50 6.02
CA PHE A 180 16.42 -28.42 5.02
C PHE A 180 17.61 -27.47 5.19
N SER A 181 18.24 -27.06 4.08
CA SER A 181 19.31 -26.05 4.11
C SER A 181 18.99 -24.88 3.18
N LEU A 182 19.17 -23.67 3.70
CA LEU A 182 19.10 -22.43 2.93
C LEU A 182 20.20 -22.33 1.85
N SER A 183 21.26 -23.15 1.96
CA SER A 183 22.32 -23.27 0.94
C SER A 183 21.86 -23.94 -0.36
N ASP A 184 20.73 -24.63 -0.35
CA ASP A 184 20.22 -25.36 -1.53
C ASP A 184 19.57 -24.41 -2.56
N PHE A 185 19.46 -23.11 -2.25
CA PHE A 185 18.78 -22.08 -3.03
C PHE A 185 19.72 -20.87 -3.28
N PRO A 186 20.66 -20.98 -4.23
CA PRO A 186 21.71 -19.98 -4.46
C PRO A 186 21.18 -18.60 -4.87
N GLU A 187 19.97 -18.51 -5.44
CA GLU A 187 19.27 -17.25 -5.74
C GLU A 187 18.99 -16.38 -4.49
N HIS A 188 19.12 -16.96 -3.29
CA HIS A 188 18.87 -16.28 -2.02
C HIS A 188 20.16 -15.98 -1.24
N ALA A 189 21.32 -16.44 -1.72
CA ALA A 189 22.61 -16.16 -1.10
C ALA A 189 22.92 -14.66 -1.03
N ALA A 190 22.42 -13.87 -1.99
CA ALA A 190 22.59 -12.41 -2.01
C ALA A 190 21.91 -11.68 -0.83
N TYR A 191 20.99 -12.34 -0.13
CA TYR A 191 20.20 -11.76 0.97
C TYR A 191 20.54 -12.36 2.33
N MET A 192 21.50 -13.29 2.38
CA MET A 192 22.00 -13.86 3.63
C MET A 192 23.34 -13.22 4.00
N ASP A 193 23.55 -13.03 5.30
CA ASP A 193 24.85 -12.59 5.81
C ASP A 193 25.93 -13.61 5.37
N PRO A 194 27.02 -13.18 4.72
CA PRO A 194 28.13 -14.06 4.35
C PRO A 194 28.67 -14.90 5.52
N ALA A 195 28.54 -14.40 6.76
CA ALA A 195 28.92 -15.13 7.98
C ALA A 195 28.01 -16.34 8.27
N ILE A 196 26.73 -16.30 7.87
CA ILE A 196 25.78 -17.41 8.04
C ILE A 196 26.04 -18.50 6.99
N ILE A 197 26.39 -18.10 5.76
CA ILE A 197 26.69 -19.02 4.64
C ILE A 197 27.96 -19.84 4.94
N ASN A 198 29.03 -19.18 5.41
CA ASN A 198 30.32 -19.82 5.64
C ASN A 198 30.37 -20.70 6.91
N ALA A 199 29.40 -20.59 7.79
CA ALA A 199 29.39 -21.32 9.06
C ALA A 199 28.64 -22.67 9.00
N GLY A 200 28.08 -23.06 7.84
CA GLY A 200 27.53 -24.41 7.63
C GLY A 200 26.42 -24.81 8.61
N TYR A 201 25.68 -23.84 9.17
CA TYR A 201 24.64 -24.13 10.15
C TYR A 201 23.46 -24.85 9.49
N HIS A 202 23.36 -26.16 9.72
CA HIS A 202 22.12 -26.91 9.56
C HIS A 202 21.11 -26.47 10.62
N THR A 203 20.31 -25.44 10.33
CA THR A 203 19.23 -25.03 11.22
C THR A 203 18.12 -26.08 11.20
N LYS A 204 18.05 -26.94 12.22
CA LYS A 204 16.80 -27.60 12.60
C LYS A 204 15.87 -26.53 13.17
N VAL A 205 14.99 -26.02 12.32
CA VAL A 205 14.02 -24.99 12.68
C VAL A 205 12.81 -25.64 13.38
N CYS A 206 12.99 -26.11 14.62
CA CYS A 206 11.87 -26.34 15.54
C CYS A 206 11.66 -25.05 16.33
N LEU A 207 10.73 -24.20 15.87
CA LEU A 207 10.60 -22.84 16.40
C LEU A 207 9.55 -22.72 17.50
N ASP A 208 9.90 -23.16 18.70
CA ASP A 208 9.22 -22.68 19.91
C ASP A 208 9.51 -21.18 20.19
N GLN A 209 10.53 -20.60 19.54
CA GLN A 209 10.94 -19.19 19.76
C GLN A 209 10.40 -18.18 18.75
N TYR A 210 10.09 -18.54 17.49
CA TYR A 210 9.57 -17.55 16.52
C TYR A 210 8.08 -17.27 16.67
N SER A 211 7.32 -18.15 17.34
CA SER A 211 5.92 -17.86 17.65
C SER A 211 5.76 -16.55 18.45
N LYS A 212 6.75 -16.22 19.29
CA LYS A 212 6.79 -14.96 20.06
C LYS A 212 7.12 -13.74 19.20
N ILE A 213 8.01 -13.89 18.21
CA ILE A 213 8.42 -12.79 17.33
C ILE A 213 7.31 -12.45 16.33
N ILE A 214 6.74 -13.48 15.69
CA ILE A 214 5.61 -13.34 14.75
C ILE A 214 4.38 -12.80 15.49
N SER A 215 4.09 -13.29 16.70
CA SER A 215 3.05 -12.69 17.55
C SER A 215 3.30 -11.20 17.76
N SER A 216 4.50 -10.75 18.13
CA SER A 216 4.75 -9.33 18.43
C SER A 216 4.61 -8.39 17.21
N VAL A 217 5.06 -8.83 16.03
CA VAL A 217 5.05 -8.00 14.80
C VAL A 217 3.63 -7.89 14.23
N PHE A 218 2.84 -8.97 14.29
CA PHE A 218 1.48 -8.99 13.77
C PHE A 218 0.42 -8.47 14.77
N PHE A 219 0.69 -8.52 16.08
CA PHE A 219 -0.22 -7.95 17.10
C PHE A 219 -0.21 -6.42 17.10
N GLN A 220 0.92 -5.78 16.81
CA GLN A 220 1.00 -4.31 16.69
C GLN A 220 0.25 -3.76 15.46
N LEU A 221 0.02 -4.58 14.44
CA LEU A 221 -0.70 -4.19 13.23
C LEU A 221 -2.20 -4.56 13.27
N GLY A 222 -2.71 -5.12 14.38
CA GLY A 222 -4.14 -5.41 14.56
C GLY A 222 -4.65 -6.67 13.83
N PHE A 223 -3.76 -7.54 13.35
CA PHE A 223 -4.11 -8.64 12.44
C PHE A 223 -4.33 -10.02 13.11
N CYS A 224 -4.45 -10.13 14.43
CA CYS A 224 -4.57 -11.45 15.06
C CYS A 224 -5.59 -11.49 16.21
N GLN A 225 -6.78 -12.08 15.96
CA GLN A 225 -7.62 -12.61 17.03
C GLN A 225 -7.13 -14.01 17.39
N LYS A 226 -6.70 -14.15 18.66
CA LYS A 226 -6.46 -15.40 19.42
C LYS A 226 -5.89 -16.58 18.61
N ILE A 227 -4.56 -16.65 18.56
CA ILE A 227 -3.85 -17.93 18.46
C ILE A 227 -4.18 -18.72 19.72
N SER A 228 -5.14 -19.65 19.59
CA SER A 228 -5.49 -20.58 20.66
C SER A 228 -4.38 -21.63 20.71
N PHE A 229 -3.52 -21.52 21.72
CA PHE A 229 -2.58 -22.58 22.06
C PHE A 229 -3.38 -23.83 22.43
N LEU A 230 -3.47 -24.80 21.51
CA LEU A 230 -3.79 -26.17 21.90
C LEU A 230 -2.60 -26.70 22.71
N ARG A 231 -2.65 -26.44 24.03
CA ARG A 231 -1.86 -27.20 24.99
C ARG A 231 -2.52 -28.57 25.14
N LYS A 232 -1.97 -29.55 24.43
CA LYS A 232 -1.62 -30.91 24.86
C LYS A 232 -1.70 -31.88 23.70
#